data_AF-A0A538CTC4-F1
#
_entry.id   AF-A0A538CTC4-F1
#
_cell.length_a   1.000
_cell.length_b   1.000
_cell.length_c   1.000
_cell.angle_alpha   90.00
_cell.angle_beta   90.00
_cell.angle_gamma   90.00
#
_symmetry.space_group_name_H-M   'P 1'
#
loop_
_entity.id
_entity.type
_entity.pdbx_description
1 polymer ?
#
loop_
_entity_poly.entity_id
_entity_poly.type
_entity_poly.pdbx_seq_one_letter_code
_entity_poly.pdbx_strand_id
1 'polypeptide(L)' 'REAHLAMELVAESGLAGSLEVVEVNPILDNENETAKLAVELVASALGARIL' A
#
# COMPACT_ATOMS: atom_id res chain seq x y z
N ARG A 1 -3.70 7.70 -4.98
CA ARG A 1 -2.68 8.31 -5.88
C ARG A 1 -1.42 8.73 -5.12
N GLU A 2 -1.49 9.66 -4.18
CA GLU A 2 -0.30 10.14 -3.44
C GLU A 2 0.39 9.02 -2.65
N ALA A 3 -0.40 8.22 -1.92
CA ALA A 3 0.12 7.08 -1.17
C ALA A 3 0.79 6.02 -2.08
N HIS A 4 0.27 5.80 -3.30
CA HIS A 4 0.93 4.91 -4.27
C HIS A 4 2.27 5.46 -4.72
N LEU A 5 2.34 6.74 -5.10
CA LEU A 5 3.60 7.37 -5.49
C LEU A 5 4.64 7.28 -4.37
N ALA A 6 4.22 7.51 -3.12
CA ALA A 6 5.11 7.35 -1.98
C ALA A 6 5.65 5.92 -1.86
N MET A 7 4.80 4.90 -2.04
CA MET A 7 5.23 3.49 -2.00
C MET A 7 6.09 3.09 -3.20
N GLU A 8 5.84 3.65 -4.38
CA GLU A 8 6.70 3.47 -5.56
C GLU A 8 8.11 4.04 -5.30
N LEU A 9 8.21 5.24 -4.71
CA LEU A 9 9.49 5.83 -4.33
C LEU A 9 10.23 5.00 -3.27
N VAL A 10 9.49 4.44 -2.30
CA VAL A 10 10.05 3.50 -1.31
C VAL A 10 10.61 2.26 -2.00
N ALA A 11 9.87 1.66 -2.94
CA ALA A 11 10.31 0.51 -3.70
C ALA A 11 11.54 0.83 -4.56
N GLU A 12 11.54 1.96 -5.27
CA GLU A 12 12.65 2.41 -6.12
C GLU A 12 13.93 2.69 -5.33
N SER A 13 13.82 3.09 -4.06
CA SER A 13 14.99 3.35 -3.22
C SER A 13 15.84 2.10 -2.98
N GLY A 14 15.23 0.90 -3.01
CA GLY A 14 15.88 -0.36 -2.65
C GLY A 14 16.34 -0.46 -1.18
N LEU A 15 15.90 0.46 -0.32
CA LEU A 15 16.32 0.54 1.09
C LEU A 15 15.36 -0.16 2.05
N ALA A 16 14.12 -0.44 1.64
CA ALA A 16 13.11 -1.03 2.50
C ALA A 16 13.40 -2.52 2.76
N GLY A 17 13.57 -2.91 4.03
CA GLY A 17 13.78 -4.30 4.44
C GLY A 17 12.55 -5.00 5.05
N SER A 18 11.53 -4.23 5.45
CA SER A 18 10.29 -4.73 6.06
C SER A 18 9.15 -3.72 5.89
N LEU A 19 7.92 -4.21 5.92
CA LEU A 19 6.70 -3.38 5.85
C LEU A 19 5.62 -3.99 6.75
N GLU A 20 4.91 -3.15 7.49
CA GLU A 20 3.74 -3.53 8.27
C GLU A 20 2.54 -2.70 7.83
N VAL A 21 1.37 -3.34 7.77
CA VAL A 21 0.10 -2.67 7.48
C VAL A 21 -0.87 -2.98 8.60
N VAL A 22 -1.32 -1.91 9.27
CA VAL A 22 -2.12 -1.95 10.49
C VAL A 22 -3.35 -1.06 10.35
N GLU A 23 -4.25 -1.10 11.33
CA GLU A 23 -5.43 -0.24 11.45
C GLU A 23 -6.52 -0.43 10.37
N VAL A 24 -6.49 -1.52 9.59
CA VAL A 24 -7.65 -1.92 8.80
C VAL A 24 -8.73 -2.47 9.75
N ASN A 25 -9.91 -1.85 9.75
CA ASN A 25 -11.05 -2.27 10.59
C ASN A 25 -12.27 -2.66 9.74
N PRO A 26 -12.51 -3.97 9.48
CA PRO A 26 -13.62 -4.43 8.65
C PRO A 26 -15.01 -4.04 9.15
N ILE A 27 -15.19 -3.76 10.45
CA ILE A 27 -16.50 -3.41 11.03
C ILE A 27 -16.94 -2.02 10.54
N LEU A 28 -15.98 -1.12 10.29
CA LEU A 28 -16.22 0.25 9.83
C LEU A 28 -15.93 0.44 8.34
N ASP A 29 -15.42 -0.59 7.68
CA ASP A 29 -15.02 -0.53 6.27
C ASP A 29 -16.24 -0.67 5.35
N ASN A 30 -16.21 0.02 4.22
CA ASN A 30 -17.26 -0.04 3.22
C ASN A 30 -16.83 -0.99 2.10
N GLU A 31 -17.44 -2.16 1.99
CA GLU A 31 -17.14 -3.15 0.94
C GLU A 31 -15.64 -3.47 0.76
N ASN A 32 -14.91 -3.55 1.88
CA ASN A 32 -13.45 -3.75 1.93
C ASN A 32 -12.64 -2.68 1.19
N GLU A 33 -13.17 -1.47 1.01
CA GLU A 33 -12.47 -0.39 0.29
C GLU A 33 -11.11 -0.09 0.93
N THR A 34 -11.05 0.02 2.26
CA THR A 34 -9.81 0.28 2.99
C THR A 34 -8.85 -0.91 2.89
N ALA A 35 -9.36 -2.13 3.02
CA ALA A 35 -8.56 -3.34 2.88
C ALA A 35 -7.98 -3.50 1.45
N LYS A 36 -8.74 -3.17 0.41
CA LYS A 36 -8.28 -3.19 -0.98
C LYS A 36 -7.18 -2.16 -1.21
N LEU A 37 -7.39 -0.93 -0.74
CA LEU A 37 -6.37 0.11 -0.81
C LEU A 37 -5.07 -0.32 -0.11
N ALA A 38 -5.17 -0.91 1.09
CA ALA A 38 -4.01 -1.45 1.80
C ALA A 38 -3.24 -2.47 0.96
N VAL A 39 -3.93 -3.41 0.30
CA VAL A 39 -3.30 -4.39 -0.60
C VAL A 39 -2.60 -3.71 -1.78
N GLU A 40 -3.24 -2.73 -2.42
CA GLU A 40 -2.66 -2.03 -3.55
C GLU A 40 -1.41 -1.22 -3.12
N LEU A 41 -1.41 -0.62 -1.93
CA LEU A 41 -0.24 0.10 -1.40
C LEU A 41 0.94 -0.84 -1.10
N VAL A 42 0.66 -2.02 -0.54
CA VAL A 42 1.68 -3.07 -0.36
C VAL A 42 2.23 -3.50 -1.71
N ALA A 43 1.38 -3.71 -2.71
CA ALA A 43 1.83 -4.04 -4.05
C ALA A 43 2.77 -2.96 -4.62
N SER A 44 2.44 -1.68 -4.45
CA SER A 44 3.32 -0.57 -4.86
C SER A 44 4.65 -0.57 -4.11
N ALA A 45 4.64 -0.83 -2.80
CA ALA A 45 5.86 -0.90 -1.98
C ALA A 45 6.77 -2.09 -2.37
N LEU A 46 6.19 -3.11 -2.99
CA LEU A 46 6.90 -4.27 -3.54
C LEU A 46 7.22 -4.12 -5.04
N GLY A 47 7.00 -2.94 -5.62
CA GLY A 47 7.43 -2.59 -6.99
C GLY A 47 6.35 -2.62 -8.07
N ALA A 48 5.08 -2.84 -7.73
CA ALA A 48 3.99 -2.69 -8.69
C ALA A 48 3.78 -1.20 -9.05
N ARG A 49 3.56 -0.90 -10.32
CA ARG A 49 3.34 0.48 -10.80
C ARG A 49 1.94 0.66 -11.36
N ILE A 50 1.35 1.81 -11.08
CA ILE A 50 0.09 2.23 -11.67
C ILE A 50 0.42 2.98 -12.97
N LEU A 51 0.48 2.27 -14.11
CA LEU A 51 0.63 2.88 -15.44
C LEU A 51 -0.63 3.64 -15.87
#